data_AF-A0AAV4G800-F1
#
_entry.id   AF-A0AAV4G800-F1
#
_cell.length_a   1.000
_cell.length_b   1.000
_cell.length_c   1.000
_cell.angle_alpha   90.00
_cell.angle_beta   90.00
_cell.angle_gamma   90.00
#
_symmetry.space_group_name_H-M   'P 1'
#
loop_
_entity.id
_entity.type
_entity.pdbx_description
1 polymer ?
#
loop_
_entity_poly.entity_id
_entity_poly.type
_entity_poly.pdbx_seq_one_letter_code
_entity_poly.pdbx_strand_id
1 'polypeptide(L)'
;MPYEFNLRYSPGKDELNPADYLSRHPTNKPTRDNKGEDYISYVAKASVPNALTLGEVKKATKNDLQLQKVMTAIQSGKWEKKSLSSFSNIRDELSVYDGVVLRNHRQVIPSSLHHQVVTLAHDSHQGIVKTKKLIREKVWFPGIDKMVEEHLKGGVPCQSSVTGTAKRVLLKMTPLPEHAWEEISVDFAGPFPTGEYLLIMIDDYSCFLEVEILYSTSAKAVIPKTNQIFARFGTTCPEE
;
A
#
# COMPACT_ATOMS: atom_id res chain seq x y z
N MET A 1 34.10 0.25 27.27
CA MET A 1 35.51 -0.02 26.95
C MET A 1 35.91 0.95 25.85
N PRO A 2 36.75 1.97 26.08
CA PRO A 2 37.28 2.76 24.98
C PRO A 2 38.34 1.92 24.25
N TYR A 3 38.14 1.69 22.97
CA TYR A 3 39.09 0.96 22.15
C TYR A 3 40.33 1.83 21.90
N GLU A 4 41.51 1.24 22.11
CA GLU A 4 42.79 1.86 21.81
C GLU A 4 43.21 1.40 20.41
N PHE A 5 43.24 2.34 19.45
CA PHE A 5 43.59 2.04 18.07
C PHE A 5 45.02 2.44 17.78
N ASN A 6 45.75 1.56 17.10
CA ASN A 6 47.10 1.83 16.63
C ASN A 6 47.07 2.04 15.12
N LEU A 7 47.16 3.29 14.67
CA LEU A 7 47.07 3.64 13.26
C LEU A 7 48.45 3.47 12.60
N ARG A 8 48.55 2.61 11.59
CA ARG A 8 49.75 2.48 10.76
C ARG A 8 49.46 2.87 9.33
N TYR A 9 50.29 3.75 8.79
CA TYR A 9 50.28 4.10 7.37
C TYR A 9 50.97 3.00 6.57
N SER A 10 50.33 2.54 5.48
CA SER A 10 50.94 1.64 4.50
C SER A 10 50.89 2.32 3.13
N PRO A 11 52.03 2.68 2.54
CA PRO A 11 52.06 3.24 1.20
C PRO A 11 51.65 2.18 0.15
N GLY A 12 51.01 2.63 -0.92
CA GLY A 12 50.68 1.79 -2.08
C GLY A 12 51.93 1.33 -2.84
N LYS A 13 51.75 0.37 -3.75
CA LYS A 13 52.85 -0.30 -4.46
C LYS A 13 53.62 0.60 -5.43
N ASP A 14 52.97 1.65 -5.95
CA ASP A 14 53.52 2.57 -6.95
C ASP A 14 53.10 4.03 -6.64
N GLU A 15 53.97 5.01 -6.95
CA GLU A 15 53.69 6.47 -6.84
C GLU A 15 52.50 6.95 -7.69
N LEU A 16 52.00 6.09 -8.58
CA LEU A 16 50.93 6.35 -9.56
C LEU A 16 49.52 6.03 -9.08
N ASN A 17 49.33 5.55 -7.84
CA ASN A 17 48.01 5.41 -7.26
C ASN A 17 47.74 6.57 -6.29
N PRO A 18 47.26 7.73 -6.78
CA PRO A 18 46.84 8.80 -5.89
C PRO A 18 45.60 8.31 -5.17
N ALA A 19 45.78 7.73 -3.98
CA ALA A 19 44.71 7.55 -3.03
C ALA A 19 44.11 8.94 -2.77
N ASP A 20 43.01 9.22 -3.47
CA ASP A 20 42.11 10.38 -3.37
C ASP A 20 42.66 11.57 -2.57
N TYR A 21 43.77 12.15 -3.05
CA TYR A 21 44.42 13.29 -2.42
C TYR A 21 43.54 14.53 -2.51
N LEU A 22 42.77 14.65 -3.58
CA LEU A 22 41.95 15.83 -3.88
C LEU A 22 40.71 15.94 -2.99
N SER A 23 40.09 14.84 -2.53
CA SER A 23 38.96 14.95 -1.58
C SER A 23 39.40 15.23 -0.13
N ARG A 24 40.68 15.01 0.19
CA ARG A 24 41.22 15.08 1.57
C ARG A 24 42.34 16.11 1.75
N HIS A 25 42.60 16.96 0.75
CA HIS A 25 43.66 17.95 0.85
C HIS A 25 43.34 18.96 1.97
N PRO A 26 44.17 19.07 3.03
CA PRO A 26 43.90 19.99 4.12
C PRO A 26 44.05 21.42 3.61
N THR A 27 42.94 22.16 3.54
CA THR A 27 42.99 23.57 3.17
C THR A 27 43.35 24.43 4.37
N ASN A 28 44.29 25.37 4.20
CA ASN A 28 44.73 26.34 5.22
C ASN A 28 43.65 27.35 5.68
N LYS A 29 42.40 27.16 5.26
CA LYS A 29 41.24 27.93 5.72
C LYS A 29 40.26 26.94 6.33
N PRO A 30 39.80 27.12 7.57
CA PRO A 30 38.60 26.45 8.04
C PRO A 30 37.43 27.07 7.28
N THR A 31 37.20 26.64 6.04
CA THR A 31 35.89 26.78 5.44
C THR A 31 34.97 25.96 6.33
N ARG A 32 34.06 26.64 7.03
CA ARG A 32 32.83 26.01 7.52
C ARG A 32 32.22 25.32 6.31
N ASP A 33 32.44 24.01 6.20
CA ASP A 33 31.93 23.23 5.09
C ASP A 33 30.43 23.07 5.35
N ASN A 34 29.63 24.03 4.86
CA ASN A 34 28.19 24.10 5.07
C ASN A 34 27.44 22.94 4.40
N LYS A 35 28.12 21.98 3.76
CA LYS A 35 27.51 20.78 3.17
C LYS A 35 26.52 20.08 4.11
N GLY A 36 26.83 20.04 5.40
CA GLY A 36 25.91 19.50 6.41
C GLY A 36 24.63 20.32 6.56
N GLU A 37 24.77 21.64 6.68
CA GLU A 37 23.63 22.57 6.77
C GLU A 37 22.81 22.61 5.48
N ASP A 38 23.46 22.55 4.32
CA ASP A 38 22.83 22.49 3.01
C ASP A 38 22.04 21.20 2.82
N TYR A 39 22.58 20.06 3.26
CA TYR A 39 21.88 18.78 3.25
C TYR A 39 20.65 18.79 4.16
N ILE A 40 20.78 19.31 5.38
CA ILE A 40 19.64 19.44 6.31
C ILE A 40 18.59 20.38 5.72
N SER A 41 18.99 21.49 5.08
CA SER A 41 18.09 22.40 4.38
C SER A 41 17.31 21.70 3.27
N TYR A 42 18.01 20.90 2.46
CA TYR A 42 17.40 20.12 1.39
C TYR A 42 16.38 19.12 1.94
N VAL A 43 16.75 18.35 2.97
CA VAL A 43 15.86 17.39 3.63
C VAL A 43 14.62 18.10 4.17
N ALA A 44 14.79 19.20 4.89
CA ALA A 44 13.67 19.95 5.46
C ALA A 44 12.69 20.44 4.39
N LYS A 45 13.18 20.84 3.21
CA LYS A 45 12.36 21.28 2.07
C LYS A 45 11.71 20.10 1.32
N ALA A 46 12.44 19.03 1.06
CA ALA A 46 11.98 17.88 0.28
C ALA A 46 10.95 17.00 1.02
N SER A 47 11.04 17.00 2.36
CA SER A 47 10.18 16.23 3.25
C SER A 47 8.82 16.89 3.54
N VAL A 48 8.59 18.12 3.09
CA VAL A 48 7.26 18.71 3.10
C VAL A 48 6.42 18.08 1.97
N PRO A 49 5.18 17.63 2.22
CA PRO A 49 4.26 17.26 1.15
C PRO A 49 4.06 18.43 0.18
N ASN A 50 3.93 18.19 -1.13
CA ASN A 50 3.85 19.27 -2.13
C ASN A 50 2.69 20.27 -1.92
N ALA A 51 1.65 19.88 -1.17
CA ALA A 51 0.51 20.71 -0.83
C ALA A 51 0.65 21.43 0.54
N LEU A 52 1.79 21.31 1.22
CA LEU A 52 2.15 22.05 2.42
C LEU A 52 3.45 22.81 2.17
N THR A 53 3.58 23.99 2.76
CA THR A 53 4.82 24.78 2.72
C THR A 53 5.61 24.61 4.01
N LEU A 54 6.94 24.71 3.94
CA LEU A 54 7.79 24.69 5.12
C LEU A 54 7.42 25.81 6.12
N GLY A 55 6.93 26.96 5.62
CA GLY A 55 6.46 28.07 6.45
C GLY A 55 5.23 27.73 7.29
N GLU A 56 4.28 26.99 6.73
CA GLU A 56 3.10 26.51 7.46
C GLU A 56 3.49 25.53 8.57
N VAL A 57 4.40 24.60 8.28
CA VAL A 57 4.91 23.66 9.28
C VAL A 57 5.58 24.42 10.42
N LYS A 58 6.48 25.38 10.14
CA LYS A 58 7.12 26.22 11.17
C LYS A 58 6.10 26.96 12.03
N LYS A 59 5.10 27.58 11.41
CA LYS A 59 4.06 28.32 12.12
C LYS A 59 3.27 27.40 13.05
N ALA A 60 2.92 26.21 12.58
CA ALA A 60 2.22 25.20 13.38
C ALA A 60 3.13 24.64 14.50
N THR A 61 4.41 24.39 14.23
CA THR A 61 5.40 23.95 15.24
C THR A 61 5.57 24.99 16.35
N LYS A 62 5.52 26.29 16.04
CA LYS A 62 5.59 27.37 17.04
C LYS A 62 4.43 27.30 18.05
N ASN A 63 3.26 26.87 17.60
CA ASN A 63 2.05 26.76 18.42
C ASN A 63 1.90 25.38 19.08
N ASP A 64 2.73 24.40 18.74
CA ASP A 64 2.67 23.04 19.29
C ASP A 64 3.51 22.93 20.58
N LEU A 65 2.83 22.91 21.72
CA LEU A 65 3.47 22.89 23.04
C LEU A 65 4.38 21.65 23.24
N GLN A 66 4.04 20.50 22.65
CA GLN A 66 4.88 19.31 22.77
C GLN A 66 6.16 19.47 21.94
N LEU A 67 6.06 19.94 20.69
CA LEU A 67 7.25 20.15 19.86
C LEU A 67 8.16 21.24 20.41
N GLN A 68 7.62 22.30 21.01
CA GLN A 68 8.43 23.31 21.71
C GLN A 68 9.23 22.71 22.87
N LYS A 69 8.61 21.84 23.67
CA LYS A 69 9.32 21.09 24.72
C LYS A 69 10.37 20.15 24.14
N VAL A 70 10.08 19.46 23.04
CA VAL A 70 11.04 18.60 22.34
C VAL A 70 12.25 19.40 21.84
N MET A 71 12.04 20.54 21.19
CA MET A 71 13.12 21.42 20.73
C MET A 71 14.00 21.89 21.89
N THR A 72 13.37 22.27 23.01
CA THR A 72 14.09 22.68 24.23
C THR A 72 14.89 21.51 24.83
N ALA A 73 14.33 20.29 24.84
CA ALA A 73 15.00 19.09 25.33
C ALA A 73 16.19 18.69 24.45
N ILE A 74 16.08 18.84 23.12
CA ILE A 74 17.18 18.59 22.17
C ILE A 74 18.34 19.57 22.44
N GLN A 75 18.04 20.86 22.65
CA GLN A 75 19.08 21.87 22.88
C GLN A 75 19.72 21.78 24.27
N SER A 76 18.92 21.49 25.31
CA SER A 76 19.39 21.44 26.70
C SER A 76 19.95 20.09 27.12
N GLY A 77 19.69 19.03 26.34
CA GLY A 77 20.01 17.64 26.68
C GLY A 77 19.15 17.04 27.81
N LYS A 78 18.20 17.80 28.37
CA LYS A 78 17.35 17.37 29.50
C LYS A 78 16.01 16.85 28.99
N TRP A 79 15.82 15.53 29.06
CA TRP A 79 14.61 14.86 28.58
C TRP A 79 13.68 14.44 29.72
N GLU A 80 12.46 14.98 29.74
CA GLU A 80 11.40 14.54 30.64
C GLU A 80 10.69 13.28 30.11
N LYS A 81 11.08 12.10 30.60
CA LYS A 81 10.57 10.81 30.10
C LYS A 81 9.03 10.64 30.20
N LYS A 82 8.36 11.29 31.16
CA LYS A 82 6.90 11.16 31.33
C LYS A 82 6.09 11.98 30.32
N SER A 83 6.49 13.21 30.05
CA SER A 83 5.77 14.15 29.18
C SER A 83 6.13 13.97 27.70
N LEU A 84 7.35 13.48 27.41
CA LEU A 84 7.91 13.31 26.07
C LEU A 84 8.26 11.86 25.73
N SER A 85 7.59 10.87 26.34
CA SER A 85 7.93 9.45 26.20
C SER A 85 8.08 8.99 24.75
N SER A 86 7.19 9.44 23.85
CA SER A 86 7.22 9.13 22.42
C SER A 86 8.42 9.69 21.67
N PHE A 87 9.05 10.76 22.19
CA PHE A 87 10.22 11.41 21.60
C PHE A 87 11.52 11.02 22.32
N SER A 88 11.48 10.78 23.64
CA SER A 88 12.66 10.47 24.44
C SER A 88 13.32 9.15 24.06
N ASN A 89 12.54 8.21 23.51
CA ASN A 89 13.01 6.91 23.04
C ASN A 89 13.77 7.00 21.70
N ILE A 90 13.53 8.06 20.93
CA ILE A 90 14.15 8.30 19.62
C ILE A 90 15.03 9.54 19.64
N ARG A 91 15.41 10.03 20.83
CA ARG A 91 16.12 11.30 21.01
C ARG A 91 17.39 11.42 20.16
N ASP A 92 18.09 10.31 19.96
CA ASP A 92 19.35 10.25 19.22
C ASP A 92 19.13 10.37 17.69
N GLU A 93 17.90 10.22 17.23
CA GLU A 93 17.47 10.42 15.83
C GLU A 93 16.91 11.82 15.57
N LEU A 94 16.70 12.62 16.62
CA LEU A 94 16.02 13.92 16.52
C LEU A 94 17.00 15.07 16.35
N SER A 95 16.67 15.99 15.45
CA SER A 95 17.40 17.23 15.24
C SER A 95 16.45 18.40 15.05
N VAL A 96 16.95 19.61 15.27
CA VAL A 96 16.19 20.85 15.05
C VAL A 96 16.87 21.63 13.94
N TYR A 97 16.09 22.05 12.94
CA TYR A 97 16.56 22.90 11.87
C TYR A 97 15.52 23.96 11.57
N ASP A 98 15.92 25.24 11.59
CA ASP A 98 15.10 26.35 11.11
C ASP A 98 13.66 26.37 11.67
N GLY A 99 13.52 26.07 12.97
CA GLY A 99 12.23 26.07 13.67
C GLY A 99 11.34 24.85 13.46
N VAL A 100 11.83 23.80 12.78
CA VAL A 100 11.17 22.50 12.67
C VAL A 100 11.99 21.39 13.31
N VAL A 101 11.32 20.31 13.69
CA VAL A 101 11.97 19.10 14.21
C VAL A 101 12.06 18.07 13.09
N LEU A 102 13.21 17.43 12.96
CA LEU A 102 13.46 16.34 12.03
C LEU A 102 13.78 15.06 12.80
N ARG A 103 13.35 13.92 12.27
CA ARG A 103 13.77 12.59 12.68
C ARG A 103 14.54 11.96 11.53
N ASN A 104 15.87 11.89 11.63
CA ASN A 104 16.74 11.55 10.50
C ASN A 104 16.41 12.41 9.26
N HIS A 105 15.92 11.80 8.18
CA HIS A 105 15.51 12.45 6.93
C HIS A 105 14.03 12.87 6.89
N ARG A 106 13.27 12.69 7.98
CA ARG A 106 11.81 12.88 8.00
C ARG A 106 11.41 14.10 8.79
N GLN A 107 10.43 14.84 8.31
CA GLN A 107 9.91 15.99 9.03
C GLN A 107 8.93 15.55 10.12
N VAL A 108 9.12 16.04 11.34
CA VAL A 108 8.19 15.82 12.44
C VAL A 108 7.03 16.80 12.31
N ILE A 109 5.82 16.28 12.14
CA ILE A 109 4.64 17.10 11.87
C ILE A 109 3.94 17.48 13.19
N PRO A 110 3.59 18.76 13.40
CA PRO A 110 2.81 19.20 14.56
C PRO A 110 1.39 18.63 14.51
N SER A 111 0.83 18.42 15.70
CA SER A 111 -0.48 17.78 15.91
C SER A 111 -1.61 18.39 15.07
N SER A 112 -1.61 19.71 14.91
CA SER A 112 -2.61 20.44 14.10
C SER A 112 -2.60 20.12 12.61
N LEU A 113 -1.50 19.60 12.08
CA LEU A 113 -1.33 19.27 10.66
C LEU A 113 -1.46 17.77 10.37
N HIS A 114 -1.61 16.91 11.39
CA HIS A 114 -1.65 15.46 11.20
C HIS A 114 -2.74 15.01 10.23
N HIS A 115 -3.96 15.53 10.39
CA HIS A 115 -5.10 15.17 9.53
C HIS A 115 -4.85 15.57 8.07
N GLN A 116 -4.42 16.81 7.83
CA GLN A 116 -4.14 17.32 6.50
C GLN A 116 -3.08 16.47 5.79
N VAL A 117 -1.98 16.12 6.48
CA VAL A 117 -0.92 15.30 5.91
C VAL A 117 -1.39 13.88 5.58
N VAL A 118 -2.22 13.28 6.43
CA VAL A 118 -2.79 11.95 6.17
C VAL A 118 -3.75 11.97 4.98
N THR A 119 -4.61 12.99 4.88
CA THR A 119 -5.52 13.17 3.73
C THR A 119 -4.74 13.34 2.42
N LEU A 120 -3.71 14.18 2.42
CA LEU A 120 -2.85 14.41 1.24
C LEU A 120 -2.11 13.14 0.81
N ALA A 121 -1.65 12.32 1.76
CA ALA A 121 -1.01 11.04 1.45
C ALA A 121 -2.00 10.02 0.83
N HIS A 122 -3.30 10.20 1.07
CA HIS A 122 -4.35 9.31 0.59
C HIS A 122 -4.95 9.69 -0.77
N ASP A 123 -4.80 10.95 -1.22
CA ASP A 123 -5.51 11.65 -2.32
C ASP A 123 -5.47 10.99 -3.73
N SER A 124 -4.97 9.76 -3.86
CA SER A 124 -4.88 8.99 -5.10
C SER A 124 -5.55 7.61 -4.98
N HIS A 125 -6.53 7.44 -4.08
CA HIS A 125 -7.23 6.16 -3.82
C HIS A 125 -6.28 4.98 -3.57
N GLN A 126 -5.14 5.28 -2.97
CA GLN A 126 -4.09 4.30 -2.75
C GLN A 126 -4.48 3.45 -1.54
N GLY A 127 -4.43 2.12 -1.69
CA GLY A 127 -4.68 1.21 -0.59
C GLY A 127 -3.74 1.46 0.59
N ILE A 128 -4.14 1.00 1.79
CA ILE A 128 -3.48 1.29 3.07
C ILE A 128 -1.96 1.11 3.09
N VAL A 129 -1.45 0.07 2.42
CA VAL A 129 -0.01 -0.23 2.37
C VAL A 129 0.75 0.88 1.66
N LYS A 130 0.22 1.38 0.54
CA LYS A 130 0.86 2.39 -0.29
C LYS A 130 0.80 3.76 0.39
N THR A 131 -0.34 4.12 1.00
CA THR A 131 -0.50 5.34 1.80
C THR A 131 0.50 5.38 2.97
N LYS A 132 0.64 4.28 3.71
CA LYS A 132 1.65 4.16 4.78
C LYS A 132 3.08 4.30 4.24
N LYS A 133 3.38 3.72 3.09
CA LYS A 133 4.72 3.83 2.48
C LYS A 133 5.04 5.30 2.15
N LEU A 134 4.14 6.00 1.48
CA LEU A 134 4.34 7.40 1.07
C LEU A 134 4.50 8.33 2.27
N ILE A 135 3.65 8.20 3.28
CA ILE A 135 3.68 9.10 4.43
C ILE A 135 4.97 8.89 5.24
N ARG A 136 5.40 7.64 5.43
CA ARG A 136 6.62 7.29 6.19
C ARG A 136 7.90 7.72 5.48
N GLU A 137 7.88 7.95 4.18
CA GLU A 137 9.06 8.38 3.42
C GLU A 137 9.47 9.80 3.80
N LYS A 138 8.48 10.69 3.97
CA LYS A 138 8.71 12.13 4.15
C LYS A 138 8.49 12.63 5.57
N VAL A 139 7.51 12.08 6.28
CA VAL A 139 7.05 12.65 7.55
C VAL A 139 7.02 11.63 8.68
N TRP A 140 6.97 12.13 9.91
CA TRP A 140 6.82 11.32 11.10
C TRP A 140 6.03 12.05 12.19
N PHE A 141 5.21 11.30 12.93
CA PHE A 141 4.67 11.71 14.23
C PHE A 141 4.25 10.46 15.02
N PRO A 142 4.15 10.55 16.36
CA PRO A 142 3.70 9.43 17.18
C PRO A 142 2.31 8.93 16.73
N GLY A 143 2.19 7.63 16.44
CA GLY A 143 0.90 7.03 16.06
C GLY A 143 0.47 7.24 14.60
N ILE A 144 1.36 7.70 13.72
CA ILE A 144 1.08 7.94 12.28
C ILE A 144 0.36 6.77 11.58
N ASP A 145 0.77 5.54 11.83
CA ASP A 145 0.15 4.36 11.20
C ASP A 145 -1.29 4.13 11.65
N LYS A 146 -1.55 4.34 12.95
CA LYS A 146 -2.88 4.21 13.53
C LYS A 146 -3.81 5.26 12.95
N MET A 147 -3.35 6.49 12.82
CA MET A 147 -4.14 7.57 12.22
C MET A 147 -4.45 7.31 10.74
N VAL A 148 -3.49 6.79 9.97
CA VAL A 148 -3.71 6.37 8.58
C VAL A 148 -4.74 5.25 8.50
N GLU A 149 -4.65 4.25 9.38
CA GLU A 149 -5.64 3.16 9.44
C GLU A 149 -7.05 3.67 9.74
N GLU A 150 -7.20 4.54 10.75
CA GLU A 150 -8.49 5.11 11.14
C GLU A 150 -9.10 5.97 10.03
N HIS A 151 -8.28 6.81 9.37
CA HIS A 151 -8.72 7.64 8.27
C HIS A 151 -9.22 6.81 7.07
N LEU A 152 -8.50 5.75 6.71
CA LEU A 152 -8.86 4.88 5.59
C LEU A 152 -10.05 3.96 5.90
N LYS A 153 -10.21 3.53 7.16
CA LYS A 153 -11.39 2.76 7.59
C LYS A 153 -12.67 3.59 7.52
N GLY A 154 -12.61 4.92 7.66
CA GLY A 154 -13.77 5.81 7.56
C GLY A 154 -14.18 6.20 6.13
N GLY A 155 -13.34 5.96 5.12
CA GLY A 155 -13.54 6.44 3.76
C GLY A 155 -14.41 5.52 2.88
N VAL A 156 -15.66 5.92 2.64
CA VAL A 156 -16.64 5.20 1.79
C VAL A 156 -16.12 4.85 0.38
N PRO A 157 -15.42 5.73 -0.36
CA PRO A 157 -14.94 5.42 -1.72
C PRO A 157 -13.86 4.32 -1.74
N CYS A 158 -13.03 4.29 -0.71
CA CYS A 158 -11.90 3.36 -0.65
C CYS A 158 -12.36 1.98 -0.23
N GLN A 159 -13.33 1.89 0.68
CA GLN A 159 -13.94 0.62 1.05
C GLN A 159 -14.69 -0.06 -0.11
N SER A 160 -15.32 0.71 -1.01
CA SER A 160 -16.07 0.16 -2.15
C SER A 160 -15.17 -0.35 -3.27
N SER A 161 -13.91 0.10 -3.33
CA SER A 161 -12.90 -0.37 -4.30
C SER A 161 -12.03 -1.53 -3.81
N VAL A 162 -12.07 -1.85 -2.50
CA VAL A 162 -11.40 -3.03 -1.97
C VAL A 162 -12.27 -4.24 -2.29
N THR A 163 -11.89 -4.99 -3.33
CA THR A 163 -12.40 -6.35 -3.52
C THR A 163 -12.07 -7.12 -2.25
N GLY A 164 -13.09 -7.38 -1.43
CA GLY A 164 -12.92 -8.10 -0.19
C GLY A 164 -12.13 -9.38 -0.45
N THR A 165 -11.16 -9.67 0.41
CA THR A 165 -10.60 -11.02 0.56
C THR A 165 -11.70 -11.93 1.11
N ALA A 166 -12.79 -12.10 0.37
CA ALA A 166 -13.69 -13.21 0.58
C ALA A 166 -12.80 -14.44 0.42
N LYS A 167 -12.60 -15.17 1.53
CA LYS A 167 -11.98 -16.50 1.47
C LYS A 167 -12.79 -17.26 0.44
N ARG A 168 -12.18 -17.57 -0.71
CA ARG A 168 -12.79 -18.43 -1.72
C ARG A 168 -13.29 -19.67 -0.97
N VAL A 169 -14.61 -19.86 -0.93
CA VAL A 169 -15.20 -21.06 -0.34
C VAL A 169 -14.65 -22.23 -1.14
N LEU A 170 -14.28 -23.32 -0.44
CA LEU A 170 -13.84 -24.54 -1.11
C LEU A 170 -14.96 -25.01 -2.03
N LEU A 171 -14.61 -25.37 -3.27
CA LEU A 171 -15.56 -25.96 -4.22
C LEU A 171 -16.18 -27.19 -3.56
N LYS A 172 -17.50 -27.23 -3.48
CA LYS A 172 -18.25 -28.41 -3.06
C LYS A 172 -18.66 -29.16 -4.33
N MET A 173 -18.26 -30.42 -4.44
CA MET A 173 -18.79 -31.30 -5.48
C MET A 173 -20.27 -31.56 -5.19
N THR A 174 -21.10 -31.50 -6.21
CA THR A 174 -22.48 -31.98 -6.16
C THR A 174 -22.48 -33.52 -6.08
N PRO A 175 -23.49 -34.13 -5.45
CA PRO A 175 -23.68 -35.57 -5.55
C PRO A 175 -23.90 -35.95 -7.02
N LEU A 176 -23.39 -37.11 -7.43
CA LEU A 176 -23.70 -37.68 -8.74
C LEU A 176 -25.14 -38.23 -8.70
N PRO A 177 -25.98 -38.03 -9.73
CA PRO A 177 -27.29 -38.67 -9.83
C PRO A 177 -27.20 -40.20 -9.77
N GLU A 178 -28.31 -40.89 -9.50
CA GLU A 178 -28.30 -42.36 -9.43
C GLU A 178 -28.42 -43.01 -10.81
N HIS A 179 -29.09 -42.33 -11.75
CA HIS A 179 -29.40 -42.85 -13.08
C HIS A 179 -29.11 -41.83 -14.20
N ALA A 180 -28.89 -42.34 -15.41
CA ALA A 180 -28.80 -41.50 -16.61
C ALA A 180 -30.15 -40.81 -16.87
N TRP A 181 -30.08 -39.54 -17.29
CA TRP A 181 -31.21 -38.67 -17.62
C TRP A 181 -32.09 -38.30 -16.42
N GLU A 182 -31.54 -38.38 -15.20
CA GLU A 182 -32.18 -37.95 -13.96
C GLU A 182 -31.95 -36.45 -13.69
N GLU A 183 -30.71 -35.99 -13.83
CA GLU A 183 -30.33 -34.58 -13.72
C GLU A 183 -29.56 -34.16 -14.98
N ILE A 184 -29.93 -33.01 -15.53
CA ILE A 184 -29.39 -32.53 -16.80
C ILE A 184 -28.96 -31.07 -16.63
N SER A 185 -27.68 -30.81 -16.89
CA SER A 185 -27.15 -29.46 -16.97
C SER A 185 -27.35 -28.88 -18.36
N VAL A 186 -27.95 -27.68 -18.44
CA VAL A 186 -28.27 -27.01 -19.70
C VAL A 186 -27.69 -25.61 -19.73
N ASP A 187 -26.98 -25.27 -20.80
CA ASP A 187 -26.45 -23.91 -21.01
C ASP A 187 -26.40 -23.53 -22.50
N PHE A 188 -26.18 -22.25 -22.77
CA PHE A 188 -25.97 -21.75 -24.13
C PHE A 188 -24.51 -21.36 -24.36
N ALA A 189 -23.94 -21.83 -25.46
CA ALA A 189 -22.76 -21.21 -26.03
C ALA A 189 -23.17 -20.27 -27.17
N GLY A 190 -22.75 -19.01 -27.11
CA GLY A 190 -22.98 -18.02 -28.17
C GLY A 190 -23.31 -16.61 -27.65
N PRO A 191 -23.73 -15.70 -28.55
CA PRO A 191 -23.89 -15.92 -29.99
C PRO A 191 -22.54 -16.10 -30.69
N PHE A 192 -22.49 -17.00 -31.66
CA PHE A 192 -21.35 -17.16 -32.58
C PHE A 192 -21.37 -16.08 -33.67
N PRO A 193 -20.27 -15.87 -34.42
CA PRO A 193 -20.20 -14.80 -35.43
C PRO A 193 -21.31 -14.83 -36.49
N THR A 194 -21.87 -16.02 -36.76
CA THR A 194 -22.96 -16.27 -37.70
C THR A 194 -24.36 -16.11 -37.08
N GLY A 195 -24.44 -15.73 -35.79
CA GLY A 195 -25.66 -15.35 -35.08
C GLY A 195 -26.38 -16.52 -34.38
N GLU A 196 -25.88 -17.74 -34.52
CA GLU A 196 -26.42 -18.91 -33.82
C GLU A 196 -25.90 -19.04 -32.38
N TYR A 197 -26.65 -19.80 -31.61
CA TYR A 197 -26.36 -20.31 -30.29
C TYR A 197 -26.36 -21.84 -30.35
N LEU A 198 -25.52 -22.46 -29.54
CA LEU A 198 -25.59 -23.89 -29.26
C LEU A 198 -26.27 -24.06 -27.90
N LEU A 199 -27.45 -24.69 -27.90
CA LEU A 199 -28.07 -25.22 -26.68
C LEU A 199 -27.37 -26.53 -26.34
N ILE A 200 -26.60 -26.50 -25.27
CA ILE A 200 -25.81 -27.63 -24.77
C ILE A 200 -26.59 -28.26 -23.62
N MET A 201 -26.90 -29.56 -23.73
CA MET A 201 -27.52 -30.35 -22.68
C MET A 201 -26.59 -31.52 -22.34
N ILE A 202 -26.23 -31.66 -21.07
CA ILE A 202 -25.34 -32.70 -20.57
C ILE A 202 -26.09 -33.50 -19.51
N ASP A 203 -26.16 -34.82 -19.69
CA ASP A 203 -26.60 -35.73 -18.63
C ASP A 203 -25.51 -35.81 -17.55
N ASP A 204 -25.84 -35.43 -16.32
CA ASP A 204 -24.86 -35.27 -15.25
C ASP A 204 -24.35 -36.63 -14.71
N TYR A 205 -25.08 -37.73 -14.97
CA TYR A 205 -24.64 -39.09 -14.63
C TYR A 205 -23.63 -39.65 -15.63
N SER A 206 -24.00 -39.72 -16.91
CA SER A 206 -23.18 -40.37 -17.95
C SER A 206 -22.24 -39.42 -18.67
N CYS A 207 -22.34 -38.11 -18.41
CA CYS A 207 -21.67 -37.05 -19.18
C CYS A 207 -22.02 -37.08 -20.68
N PHE A 208 -23.19 -37.64 -21.05
CA PHE A 208 -23.65 -37.70 -22.43
C PHE A 208 -24.11 -36.32 -22.90
N LEU A 209 -23.64 -35.90 -24.08
CA LEU A 209 -23.81 -34.54 -24.60
C LEU A 209 -24.79 -34.52 -25.78
N GLU A 210 -25.81 -33.67 -25.68
CA GLU A 210 -26.71 -33.30 -26.78
C GLU A 210 -26.58 -31.81 -27.08
N VAL A 211 -26.54 -31.46 -28.38
CA VAL A 211 -26.36 -30.08 -28.82
C VAL A 211 -27.35 -29.73 -29.92
N GLU A 212 -28.08 -28.63 -29.75
CA GLU A 212 -29.02 -28.11 -30.73
C GLU A 212 -28.64 -26.68 -31.16
N ILE A 213 -28.71 -26.41 -32.46
CA ILE A 213 -28.42 -25.08 -33.02
C ILE A 213 -29.70 -24.24 -33.03
N LEU A 214 -29.63 -23.04 -32.45
CA LEU A 214 -30.73 -22.09 -32.34
C LEU A 214 -30.29 -20.68 -32.75
N TYR A 215 -31.19 -19.86 -33.27
CA TYR A 215 -30.92 -18.44 -33.56
C TYR A 215 -31.55 -17.49 -32.53
N SER A 216 -32.02 -18.03 -31.41
CA SER A 216 -32.70 -17.30 -30.34
C SER A 216 -32.68 -18.12 -29.06
N THR A 217 -32.39 -17.48 -27.92
CA THR A 217 -32.45 -18.08 -26.58
C THR A 217 -33.84 -18.01 -25.93
N SER A 218 -34.84 -17.48 -26.65
CA SER A 218 -36.21 -17.39 -26.14
C SER A 218 -36.84 -18.78 -25.92
N ALA A 219 -37.66 -18.91 -24.87
CA ALA A 219 -38.36 -20.15 -24.52
C ALA A 219 -39.16 -20.73 -25.70
N LYS A 220 -39.76 -19.87 -26.54
CA LYS A 220 -40.51 -20.30 -27.74
C LYS A 220 -39.65 -21.09 -28.73
N ALA A 221 -38.37 -20.74 -28.86
CA ALA A 221 -37.43 -21.43 -29.73
C ALA A 221 -36.83 -22.69 -29.07
N VAL A 222 -36.64 -22.65 -27.75
CA VAL A 222 -35.96 -23.70 -26.96
C VAL A 222 -36.87 -24.89 -26.66
N ILE A 223 -38.10 -24.64 -26.19
CA ILE A 223 -39.04 -25.69 -25.74
C ILE A 223 -39.22 -26.82 -26.77
N PRO A 224 -39.43 -26.55 -28.09
CA PRO A 224 -39.57 -27.62 -29.07
C PRO A 224 -38.34 -28.54 -29.17
N LYS A 225 -37.13 -27.98 -29.03
CA LYS A 225 -35.86 -28.71 -29.09
C LYS A 225 -35.64 -29.55 -27.84
N THR A 226 -35.89 -28.96 -26.68
CA THR A 226 -35.79 -29.65 -25.39
C THR A 226 -36.82 -30.80 -25.30
N ASN A 227 -38.06 -30.59 -25.74
CA ASN A 227 -39.08 -31.64 -25.80
C ASN A 227 -38.68 -32.79 -26.73
N GLN A 228 -38.03 -32.49 -27.86
CA GLN A 228 -37.51 -33.51 -28.77
C GLN A 228 -36.40 -34.35 -28.12
N ILE A 229 -35.52 -33.73 -27.34
CA ILE A 229 -34.47 -34.42 -26.58
C ILE A 229 -35.11 -35.31 -25.51
N PHE A 230 -36.02 -34.78 -24.69
CA PHE A 230 -36.71 -35.57 -23.67
C PHE A 230 -37.55 -36.72 -24.25
N ALA A 231 -38.14 -36.55 -25.43
CA ALA A 231 -38.84 -37.64 -26.10
C ALA A 231 -37.92 -38.79 -26.55
N ARG A 232 -36.62 -38.52 -26.77
CA ARG A 232 -35.62 -39.55 -27.15
C ARG A 232 -35.11 -40.34 -25.95
N PHE A 233 -34.92 -39.66 -24.81
CA PHE A 233 -34.18 -40.22 -23.67
C PHE A 233 -35.02 -40.42 -22.41
N GLY A 234 -36.26 -39.94 -22.41
CA GLY A 234 -37.15 -39.96 -21.26
C GLY A 234 -37.30 -38.58 -20.63
N THR A 235 -38.45 -38.35 -20.02
CA THR A 235 -38.69 -37.19 -19.17
C THR A 235 -38.21 -37.51 -17.76
N THR A 236 -37.47 -36.60 -17.14
CA THR A 236 -37.22 -36.62 -15.69
C THR A 236 -38.56 -36.77 -14.97
N CYS A 237 -38.76 -37.87 -14.26
CA CYS A 237 -39.99 -38.08 -13.51
C CYS A 237 -40.04 -36.99 -12.44
N PRO A 238 -41.10 -36.16 -12.33
CA PRO A 238 -41.20 -35.24 -11.21
C PRO A 238 -41.24 -36.07 -9.93
N GLU A 239 -40.37 -35.74 -8.97
CA GLU A 239 -40.42 -36.32 -7.63
C GLU A 239 -41.81 -36.06 -7.02
N GLU A 240 -42.48 -37.12 -6.53
CA GLU A 240 -43.69 -37.03 -5.70
C GLU A 240 -43.37 -36.53 -4.28
#